data_AF-D5SHV3-F1
#
_entry.id   AF-D5SHV3-F1
#
_cell.length_a   1.000
_cell.length_b   1.000
_cell.length_c   1.000
_cell.angle_alpha   90.00
_cell.angle_beta   90.00
_cell.angle_gamma   90.00
#
_symmetry.space_group_name_H-M   'P 1'
#
loop_
_entity.id
_entity.type
_entity.pdbx_description
1 polymer ?
#
loop_
_entity_poly.entity_id
_entity_poly.type
_entity_poly.pdbx_seq_one_letter_code
_entity_poly.pdbx_strand_id
1 'polypeptide(L)' 'MVVPRGHTEVLEDGWGPDGDGEKTEVRLGVWMSNTKTRRTGLTDDKLAILAALGLHWTGTEAGAGAA' A
#
# COMPACT_ATOMS: atom_id res chain seq x y z
N MET A 1 0.53 10.28 5.34
CA MET A 1 0.75 9.17 6.28
C MET A 1 2.16 8.62 6.08
N VAL A 2 2.89 8.31 7.16
CA VAL A 2 4.24 7.72 7.07
C VAL A 2 4.26 6.44 7.89
N VAL A 3 4.51 5.29 7.25
CA VAL A 3 4.70 4.00 7.91
C VAL A 3 6.20 3.82 8.19
N PRO A 4 6.63 3.64 9.46
CA PRO A 4 8.04 3.41 9.79
C PRO A 4 8.57 2.17 9.07
N ARG A 5 9.83 2.19 8.62
CA ARG A 5 10.42 1.08 7.86
C ARG A 5 10.38 -0.26 8.61
N GLY A 6 10.47 -0.23 9.94
CA GLY A 6 10.42 -1.41 10.80
C GLY A 6 9.00 -1.92 11.09
N HIS A 7 7.96 -1.26 10.57
CA HIS A 7 6.57 -1.61 10.87
C HIS A 7 6.15 -2.95 10.25
N THR A 8 5.54 -3.78 11.07
CA THR A 8 4.93 -5.07 10.72
C THR A 8 3.44 -5.00 11.04
N GLU A 9 2.62 -5.48 10.13
CA GLU A 9 1.18 -5.67 10.31
C GLU A 9 0.87 -7.17 10.41
N VAL A 10 -0.12 -7.52 11.21
CA VAL A 10 -0.65 -8.89 11.27
C VAL A 10 -1.94 -8.94 10.48
N LEU A 11 -1.96 -9.74 9.43
CA LEU A 11 -3.17 -10.00 8.65
C LEU A 11 -4.03 -11.03 9.39
N GLU A 12 -5.32 -10.74 9.51
CA GLU A 12 -6.29 -11.67 10.13
C GLU A 12 -6.65 -12.82 9.17
N ASP A 13 -7.29 -13.86 9.73
CA ASP A 13 -7.56 -15.12 9.08
C ASP A 13 -8.17 -14.97 7.68
N GLY A 14 -7.52 -15.60 6.70
CA GLY A 14 -7.98 -15.62 5.31
C GLY A 14 -7.49 -14.46 4.44
N TRP A 15 -6.81 -13.46 5.03
CA TRP A 15 -6.12 -12.39 4.29
C TRP A 15 -4.66 -12.71 3.94
N GLY A 16 -4.13 -13.82 4.49
CA GLY A 16 -2.83 -14.35 4.12
C GLY A 16 -2.77 -14.77 2.63
N PRO A 17 -1.57 -14.87 2.05
CA PRO A 17 -1.39 -15.16 0.62
C PRO A 17 -2.01 -16.51 0.21
N ASP A 18 -2.08 -17.46 1.14
CA ASP A 18 -2.60 -18.81 0.91
C ASP A 18 -4.07 -18.96 1.31
N GLY A 19 -4.67 -17.94 1.95
CA GLY A 19 -6.10 -17.91 2.32
C GLY A 19 -6.51 -19.01 3.31
N ASP A 20 -5.55 -19.63 3.98
CA ASP A 20 -5.70 -20.80 4.85
C ASP A 20 -6.25 -20.50 6.25
N GLY A 21 -6.53 -19.23 6.54
CA GLY A 21 -7.00 -18.81 7.84
C GLY A 21 -5.87 -18.58 8.85
N GLU A 22 -4.59 -18.65 8.47
CA GLU A 22 -3.49 -18.36 9.39
C GLU A 22 -3.16 -16.86 9.43
N LYS A 23 -2.88 -16.36 10.64
CA LYS A 23 -2.39 -14.99 10.84
C LYS A 23 -1.03 -14.82 10.20
N THR A 24 -0.90 -13.91 9.26
CA THR A 24 0.35 -13.67 8.53
C THR A 24 0.96 -12.33 8.92
N GLU A 25 2.23 -12.33 9.36
CA GLU A 25 2.99 -11.10 9.58
C GLU A 25 3.57 -10.55 8.27
N VAL A 26 3.27 -9.29 7.94
CA VAL A 26 3.77 -8.62 6.74
C VAL A 26 4.52 -7.34 7.08
N ARG A 27 5.69 -7.15 6.46
CA ARG A 27 6.57 -5.99 6.70
C ARG A 27 6.11 -4.78 5.88
N LEU A 28 4.99 -4.18 6.26
CA LEU A 28 4.37 -3.07 5.52
C LEU A 28 5.33 -1.88 5.32
N GLY A 29 6.14 -1.54 6.32
CA GLY A 29 7.13 -0.47 6.23
C GLY A 29 8.20 -0.72 5.15
N VAL A 30 8.63 -1.96 4.99
CA VAL A 30 9.57 -2.38 3.95
C VAL A 30 8.91 -2.36 2.58
N TRP A 31 7.67 -2.86 2.48
CA TRP A 31 6.89 -2.82 1.25
C TRP A 31 6.70 -1.38 0.76
N MET A 32 6.27 -0.44 1.62
CA MET A 32 6.14 0.97 1.24
C MET A 32 7.46 1.59 0.77
N SER A 33 8.56 1.29 1.46
CA SER A 33 9.90 1.77 1.07
C SER A 33 10.27 1.29 -0.33
N ASN A 34 10.05 0.01 -0.62
CA ASN A 34 10.38 -0.60 -1.91
C ASN A 34 9.48 -0.08 -3.03
N THR A 35 8.18 0.05 -2.78
CA THR A 35 7.20 0.60 -3.74
C THR A 35 7.57 2.03 -4.12
N LYS A 36 7.97 2.87 -3.14
CA LYS A 36 8.44 4.23 -3.39
C LYS A 36 9.70 4.26 -4.26
N THR A 37 10.69 3.42 -3.95
CA THR A 37 11.94 3.34 -4.72
C THR A 37 11.71 2.85 -6.16
N ARG A 38 10.83 1.87 -6.34
CA ARG A 38 10.58 1.23 -7.65
C ARG A 38 9.45 1.87 -8.44
N ARG A 39 8.90 3.00 -7.97
CA ARG A 39 7.73 3.67 -8.56
C ARG A 39 7.83 3.92 -10.06
N THR A 40 9.04 4.20 -10.55
CA THR A 40 9.31 4.52 -11.96
C THR A 40 9.15 3.31 -12.88
N GLY A 41 9.13 2.09 -12.33
CA GLY A 41 8.87 0.86 -13.07
C GLY A 41 7.47 0.28 -12.85
N LEU A 42 6.57 1.02 -12.18
CA LEU A 42 5.18 0.60 -12.04
C LEU A 42 4.40 1.02 -13.28
N THR A 43 3.49 0.15 -13.73
CA THR A 43 2.54 0.47 -14.79
C THR A 43 1.49 1.44 -14.29
N ASP A 44 0.82 2.14 -15.20
CA ASP A 44 -0.24 3.10 -14.86
C ASP A 44 -1.37 2.45 -14.06
N ASP A 45 -1.76 1.21 -14.39
CA ASP A 45 -2.76 0.46 -13.63
C ASP A 45 -2.35 0.25 -12.16
N LYS A 46 -1.07 -0.09 -11.92
CA LYS A 46 -0.55 -0.28 -10.57
C LYS A 46 -0.54 1.04 -9.80
N LEU A 47 -0.20 2.13 -10.47
CA LEU A 47 -0.24 3.48 -9.88
C LEU A 47 -1.68 3.89 -9.55
N ALA A 48 -2.65 3.58 -10.42
CA ALA A 48 -4.06 3.85 -10.20
C ALA A 48 -4.62 3.08 -8.99
N ILE A 49 -4.28 1.79 -8.85
CA ILE A 49 -4.66 0.98 -7.70
C ILE A 49 -4.08 1.58 -6.41
N LEU A 50 -2.79 1.96 -6.41
CA LEU A 50 -2.16 2.59 -5.24
C LEU A 50 -2.81 3.94 -4.90
N ALA A 51 -3.18 4.74 -5.90
CA ALA A 51 -3.88 6.00 -5.70
C ALA A 51 -5.30 5.80 -5.13
N ALA A 52 -6.03 4.77 -5.59
CA ALA A 52 -7.33 4.41 -5.02
C ALA A 52 -7.24 4.00 -3.54
N LEU A 53 -6.10 3.47 -3.12
CA LEU A 53 -5.77 3.17 -1.72
C LEU A 53 -5.23 4.38 -0.94
N GLY A 54 -5.22 5.59 -1.53
CA GLY A 54 -4.77 6.83 -0.90
C GLY A 54 -3.26 7.09 -0.98
N LEU A 55 -2.49 6.26 -1.68
CA LEU A 55 -1.06 6.51 -1.95
C LEU A 55 -0.91 7.38 -3.20
N HIS A 56 -1.12 8.69 -3.01
CA HIS A 56 -0.87 9.70 -4.04
C HIS A 56 0.59 10.15 -4.01
N TRP A 57 1.22 10.22 -5.18
CA TRP A 57 2.60 10.70 -5.31
C TRP A 57 2.60 12.08 -5.98
N THR A 58 3.09 13.08 -5.24
CA THR A 58 3.28 14.49 -5.62
C THR A 58 2.08 15.18 -6.29
N GLY A 59 1.28 15.89 -5.49
CA GLY A 59 0.80 17.23 -5.85
C GLY A 59 -0.61 17.40 -6.42
N THR A 60 -1.42 16.36 -6.55
CA THR A 60 -2.86 16.55 -6.84
C THR A 60 -3.66 16.00 -5.68
N GLU A 61 -3.89 16.86 -4.68
CA GLU A 61 -5.15 16.84 -3.97
C GLU A 61 -6.24 17.21 -4.99
N ALA A 62 -6.78 16.22 -5.68
CA ALA A 62 -8.10 16.39 -6.29
C ALA A 62 -9.07 16.34 -5.12
N GLY A 63 -9.41 17.52 -4.59
CA GLY A 63 -10.41 17.69 -3.56
C GLY A 63 -11.69 16.99 -3.96
N ALA A 64 -12.02 15.91 -3.25
CA ALA A 64 -13.38 15.39 -3.21
C ALA A 64 -14.14 16.14 -2.12
N GLY A 65 -14.37 17.42 -2.37
CA GLY A 65 -15.65 18.00 -2.02
C GLY A 65 -16.64 17.47 -3.05
N ALA A 66 -17.45 16.50 -2.67
CA ALA A 66 -18.60 16.06 -3.44
C ALA A 66 -19.85 16.31 -2.58
N ALA A 67 -20.78 17.04 -3.20
CA ALA A 67 -22.02 17.62 -2.68
C ALA A 67 -22.99 16.62 -2.04
#